data_AF-A0AAJ3K624-F1
#
_entry.id   AF-A0AAJ3K624-F1
#
_cell.length_a   1.000
_cell.length_b   1.000
_cell.length_c   1.000
_cell.angle_alpha   90.00
_cell.angle_beta   90.00
_cell.angle_gamma   90.00
#
_symmetry.space_group_name_H-M   'P 1'
#
loop_
_entity.id
_entity.type
_entity.pdbx_description
1 polymer ?
#
loop_
_entity_poly.entity_id
_entity_poly.type
_entity_poly.pdbx_seq_one_letter_code
_entity_poly.pdbx_strand_id
1 'polypeptide(L)'
;MKISKLIILTTICATLTACANMQPMPKKPTERWFKDGVTANQAKNKYHKCVYDVGMNKVEVTEKDTLIISCMAADGYRYGVPTKELEEWEHKVNSLQKQGYILY
;
A
#
# COMPACT_ATOMS: atom_id res chain seq x y z
N MET A 1 -31.88 -45.41 11.56
CA MET A 1 -32.18 -44.52 10.40
C MET A 1 -32.14 -43.01 10.70
N LYS A 2 -32.41 -42.53 11.93
CA LYS A 2 -32.34 -41.08 12.26
C LYS A 2 -30.89 -40.56 12.39
N ILE A 3 -29.99 -41.37 12.95
CA ILE A 3 -28.57 -41.02 13.16
C ILE A 3 -27.80 -40.91 11.84
N SER A 4 -28.08 -41.80 10.88
CA SER A 4 -27.46 -41.83 9.55
C SER A 4 -27.76 -40.56 8.74
N LYS A 5 -28.99 -40.02 8.85
CA LYS A 5 -29.39 -38.76 8.20
C LYS A 5 -28.74 -37.54 8.86
N LEU A 6 -28.50 -37.60 10.19
CA LEU A 6 -27.81 -36.54 10.92
C LEU A 6 -26.33 -36.44 10.51
N ILE A 7 -25.66 -37.58 10.33
CA ILE A 7 -24.25 -37.64 9.92
C ILE A 7 -24.07 -37.07 8.51
N ILE A 8 -24.96 -37.43 7.57
CA ILE A 8 -24.88 -36.93 6.18
C ILE A 8 -25.06 -35.40 6.12
N LEU A 9 -25.91 -34.82 6.99
CA LEU A 9 -26.16 -33.38 7.00
C LEU A 9 -24.96 -32.59 7.54
N THR A 10 -24.24 -33.12 8.53
CA THR A 10 -23.05 -32.46 9.09
C THR A 10 -21.84 -32.44 8.14
N THR A 11 -21.70 -33.43 7.25
CA THR A 11 -20.56 -33.50 6.32
C THR A 11 -20.63 -32.46 5.21
N ILE A 12 -21.85 -32.05 4.80
CA ILE A 12 -22.06 -31.06 3.73
C ILE A 12 -21.76 -29.63 4.22
N CYS A 13 -21.92 -29.33 5.50
CA CYS A 13 -21.56 -28.01 6.06
C CYS A 13 -20.03 -27.81 6.19
N ALA A 14 -19.25 -28.89 6.28
CA ALA A 14 -17.80 -28.81 6.49
C ALA A 14 -17.00 -28.45 5.23
N THR A 15 -17.57 -28.58 4.03
CA THR A 15 -16.86 -28.28 2.76
C THR A 15 -16.98 -26.83 2.32
N LEU A 16 -17.95 -26.07 2.85
CA LEU A 16 -18.17 -24.66 2.51
C LEU A 16 -17.29 -23.68 3.32
N THR A 17 -16.71 -24.11 4.44
CA THR A 17 -15.82 -23.27 5.27
C THR A 17 -14.42 -23.11 4.68
N ALA A 18 -14.02 -23.92 3.69
CA ALA A 18 -12.72 -23.80 3.04
C ALA A 18 -12.56 -22.48 2.26
N CYS A 19 -13.64 -21.92 1.72
CA CYS A 19 -13.60 -20.65 0.98
C CYS A 19 -13.78 -19.40 1.88
N ALA A 20 -14.26 -19.57 3.12
CA ALA A 20 -14.53 -18.43 4.03
C ALA A 20 -13.26 -17.74 4.54
N ASN A 21 -12.13 -18.44 4.51
CA ASN A 21 -10.86 -17.94 5.04
C ASN A 21 -9.93 -17.38 3.96
N MET A 22 -10.36 -17.30 2.70
CA MET A 22 -9.57 -16.65 1.65
C MET A 22 -9.86 -15.15 1.65
N GLN A 23 -8.81 -14.34 1.74
CA GLN A 23 -8.92 -12.88 1.62
C GLN A 23 -7.89 -12.34 0.62
N PRO A 24 -8.25 -11.30 -0.16
CA PRO A 24 -7.28 -10.66 -1.04
C PRO A 24 -6.17 -10.02 -0.21
N MET A 25 -4.93 -10.11 -0.70
CA MET A 25 -3.78 -9.49 -0.07
C MET A 25 -4.01 -7.97 0.05
N PRO A 26 -3.83 -7.39 1.25
CA PRO A 26 -3.87 -5.95 1.41
C PRO A 26 -2.89 -5.27 0.45
N LYS A 27 -3.31 -4.18 -0.19
CA LYS A 27 -2.47 -3.45 -1.14
C LYS A 27 -1.21 -2.94 -0.44
N LYS A 28 -0.04 -3.38 -0.91
CA LYS A 28 1.25 -2.92 -0.40
C LYS A 28 1.48 -1.44 -0.77
N PRO A 29 1.95 -0.59 0.16
CA PRO A 29 2.33 0.78 -0.18
C PRO A 29 3.49 0.77 -1.18
N THR A 30 3.47 1.73 -2.10
CA THR A 30 4.47 1.87 -3.16
C THR A 30 5.33 3.10 -2.95
N GLU A 31 6.49 3.10 -3.60
CA GLU A 31 7.38 4.26 -3.64
C GLU A 31 6.69 5.49 -4.21
N ARG A 32 6.94 6.64 -3.59
CA ARG A 32 6.50 7.95 -4.03
C ARG A 32 7.22 9.04 -3.24
N TRP A 33 6.99 10.29 -3.62
CA TRP A 33 7.32 11.43 -2.76
C TRP A 33 6.35 11.50 -1.58
N PHE A 34 6.89 11.63 -0.38
CA PHE A 34 6.11 11.73 0.86
C PHE A 34 6.75 12.68 1.87
N LYS A 35 5.93 13.15 2.82
CA LYS A 35 6.33 13.94 3.98
C LYS A 35 5.30 13.69 5.09
N ASP A 36 5.78 13.54 6.32
CA ASP A 36 4.90 13.32 7.47
C ASP A 36 3.89 14.47 7.63
N GLY A 37 2.63 14.11 7.88
CA GLY A 37 1.52 15.07 7.98
C GLY A 37 1.03 15.63 6.66
N VAL A 38 1.56 15.17 5.52
CA VAL A 38 1.16 15.62 4.18
C VAL A 38 0.47 14.49 3.42
N THR A 39 -0.66 14.80 2.78
CA THR A 39 -1.38 13.83 1.95
C THR A 39 -0.62 13.51 0.66
N ALA A 40 -0.85 12.33 0.08
CA ALA A 40 -0.24 11.94 -1.19
C ALA A 40 -0.52 12.95 -2.33
N ASN A 41 -1.72 13.55 -2.35
CA ASN A 41 -2.08 14.57 -3.33
C ASN A 41 -1.28 15.87 -3.16
N GLN A 42 -1.06 16.31 -1.92
CA GLN A 42 -0.23 17.49 -1.65
C GLN A 42 1.22 17.25 -2.04
N ALA A 43 1.77 16.06 -1.74
CA ALA A 43 3.13 15.69 -2.17
C ALA A 43 3.25 15.67 -3.71
N LYS A 44 2.25 15.13 -4.40
CA LYS A 44 2.17 15.14 -5.86
C LYS A 44 2.09 16.56 -6.43
N ASN A 45 1.26 17.42 -5.85
CA ASN A 45 1.16 18.82 -6.25
C ASN A 45 2.50 19.56 -6.07
N LYS A 46 3.20 19.32 -4.96
CA LYS A 46 4.53 19.89 -4.72
C LYS A 46 5.56 19.39 -5.75
N TYR A 47 5.54 18.10 -6.09
CA TYR A 47 6.38 17.56 -7.16
C TYR A 47 6.12 18.25 -8.48
N HIS A 48 4.86 18.41 -8.89
CA HIS A 48 4.52 19.12 -10.12
C HIS A 48 4.95 20.59 -10.09
N LYS A 49 4.86 21.26 -8.94
CA LYS A 49 5.42 22.60 -8.77
C LYS A 49 6.94 22.62 -9.00
N CYS A 50 7.70 21.70 -8.39
CA CYS A 50 9.14 21.61 -8.63
C CYS A 50 9.49 21.37 -10.10
N VAL A 51 8.75 20.47 -10.78
CA VAL A 51 8.92 20.21 -12.22
C VAL A 51 8.69 21.48 -13.04
N TYR A 52 7.63 22.24 -12.72
CA TYR A 52 7.31 23.49 -13.39
C TYR A 52 8.38 24.56 -13.15
N ASP A 53 8.73 24.82 -11.89
CA ASP A 53 9.68 25.86 -11.49
C ASP A 53 11.08 25.59 -12.08
N VAL A 54 11.56 24.34 -12.06
CA VAL A 54 12.83 23.96 -12.69
C VAL A 54 12.73 24.11 -14.21
N GLY A 55 11.64 23.66 -14.83
CA GLY A 55 11.43 23.79 -16.28
C GLY A 55 11.42 25.25 -16.76
N MET A 56 10.86 26.16 -15.97
CA MET A 56 10.83 27.60 -16.28
C MET A 56 12.21 28.26 -16.29
N ASN A 57 13.18 27.70 -15.56
CA ASN A 57 14.55 28.22 -15.48
C ASN A 57 15.44 27.79 -16.65
N LYS A 58 14.90 27.11 -17.68
CA LYS A 58 15.63 26.66 -18.89
C LYS A 58 16.90 25.85 -18.59
N VAL A 59 16.86 25.06 -17.52
CA VAL A 59 17.99 24.23 -17.09
C VAL A 59 18.21 23.10 -18.11
N GLU A 60 19.47 22.74 -18.35
CA GLU A 60 19.86 21.58 -19.16
C GLU A 60 19.20 20.29 -18.64
N VAL A 61 18.88 19.39 -19.57
CA VAL A 61 18.13 18.15 -19.26
C VAL A 61 18.87 17.27 -18.26
N THR A 62 20.20 17.27 -18.30
CA THR A 62 21.07 16.49 -17.41
C THR A 62 21.01 16.94 -15.95
N GLU A 63 20.69 18.19 -15.69
CA GLU A 63 20.62 18.76 -14.33
C GLU A 63 19.18 18.81 -13.79
N LYS A 64 18.19 18.72 -14.68
CA LYS A 64 16.77 18.90 -14.36
C LYS A 64 16.29 17.96 -13.25
N ASP A 65 16.59 16.67 -13.34
CA ASP A 65 16.14 15.69 -12.34
C ASP A 65 16.79 15.93 -10.97
N THR A 66 18.08 16.26 -10.96
CA THR A 66 18.82 16.63 -9.74
C THR A 66 18.20 17.85 -9.06
N LEU A 67 17.80 18.86 -9.83
CA LEU A 67 17.15 20.05 -9.29
C LEU A 67 15.72 19.78 -8.81
N ILE A 68 14.96 18.91 -9.48
CA ILE A 68 13.63 18.49 -9.01
C ILE A 68 13.74 17.74 -7.68
N ILE A 69 14.69 16.80 -7.58
CA ILE A 69 14.99 16.07 -6.33
C ILE A 69 15.38 17.06 -5.23
N SER A 70 16.27 18.01 -5.54
CA SER A 70 16.72 19.03 -4.59
C SER A 70 15.57 19.93 -4.13
N CYS A 71 14.68 20.35 -5.03
CA CYS A 71 13.49 21.13 -4.71
C CYS A 71 12.53 20.37 -3.77
N MET A 72 12.33 19.08 -3.99
CA MET A 72 11.53 18.25 -3.10
C MET A 72 12.20 18.07 -1.73
N ALA A 73 13.49 17.78 -1.72
CA ALA A 73 14.27 17.55 -0.51
C ALA A 73 14.37 18.79 0.37
N ALA A 74 14.52 19.99 -0.23
CA ALA A 74 14.56 21.28 0.45
C ALA A 74 13.27 21.57 1.22
N ASP A 75 12.12 21.17 0.69
CA ASP A 75 10.82 21.27 1.37
C ASP A 75 10.56 20.14 2.39
N GLY A 76 11.54 19.24 2.59
CA GLY A 76 11.46 18.13 3.55
C GLY A 76 10.73 16.90 3.03
N TYR A 77 10.49 16.78 1.71
CA TYR A 77 9.96 15.55 1.13
C TYR A 77 11.08 14.52 0.92
N ARG A 78 10.71 13.24 0.93
CA ARG A 78 11.61 12.11 0.64
C ARG A 78 10.96 11.20 -0.40
N TYR A 79 11.78 10.58 -1.25
CA TYR A 79 11.32 9.58 -2.20
C TYR A 79 11.53 8.19 -1.60
N GLY A 80 10.47 7.39 -1.57
CA GLY A 80 10.53 6.02 -1.05
C GLY A 80 9.17 5.53 -0.60
N VAL A 81 9.15 4.39 0.10
CA VAL A 81 7.94 3.87 0.75
C VAL A 81 7.79 4.56 2.11
N PRO A 82 6.66 5.22 2.41
CA PRO A 82 6.45 5.82 3.72
C PRO A 82 6.48 4.74 4.82
N THR A 83 7.40 4.88 5.78
CA THR A 83 7.65 3.86 6.82
C THR A 83 6.37 3.51 7.61
N LYS A 84 5.60 4.53 8.01
CA LYS A 84 4.34 4.32 8.75
C LYS A 84 3.33 3.46 8.00
N GLU A 85 3.18 3.71 6.69
CA GLU A 85 2.25 2.93 5.86
C GLU A 85 2.74 1.50 5.64
N LEU A 86 4.06 1.29 5.57
CA LEU A 86 4.66 -0.04 5.48
C LEU A 86 4.41 -0.83 6.76
N GLU A 87 4.67 -0.23 7.93
CA GLU A 87 4.42 -0.82 9.24
C GLU A 87 2.93 -1.17 9.42
N GLU A 88 2.02 -0.27 9.03
CA GLU A 88 0.57 -0.51 9.06
C GLU A 88 0.17 -1.68 8.17
N TRP A 89 0.75 -1.78 6.96
CA TRP A 89 0.50 -2.88 6.03
C TRP A 89 1.01 -4.21 6.61
N GLU A 90 2.23 -4.26 7.14
CA GLU A 90 2.81 -5.44 7.78
C GLU A 90 1.98 -5.88 8.98
N HIS A 91 1.58 -4.95 9.84
CA HIS A 91 0.72 -5.23 10.98
C HIS A 91 -0.62 -5.82 10.54
N LYS A 92 -1.24 -5.26 9.49
CA LYS A 92 -2.51 -5.77 8.95
C LYS A 92 -2.36 -7.19 8.39
N VAL A 93 -1.33 -7.43 7.58
CA VAL A 93 -1.04 -8.76 7.02
C VAL A 93 -0.85 -9.79 8.14
N ASN A 94 0.00 -9.46 9.13
CA ASN A 94 0.27 -10.32 10.27
C ASN A 94 -0.99 -10.60 11.11
N SER A 95 -1.86 -9.61 11.28
CA SER A 95 -3.14 -9.77 11.99
C SER A 95 -4.07 -10.74 11.26
N LEU A 96 -4.19 -10.63 9.94
CA LEU A 96 -5.06 -11.51 9.14
C LEU A 96 -4.56 -12.95 9.15
N GLN A 97 -3.25 -13.15 9.02
CA GLN A 97 -2.64 -14.47 9.10
C GLN A 97 -2.85 -15.11 10.48
N LYS A 98 -2.69 -14.34 11.57
CA LYS A 98 -2.99 -14.82 12.94
C LYS A 98 -4.45 -15.21 13.15
N GLN A 99 -5.37 -14.57 12.43
CA GLN A 99 -6.80 -14.91 12.45
C GLN A 99 -7.14 -16.15 11.60
N GLY A 100 -6.16 -16.75 10.92
CA GLY A 100 -6.35 -17.95 10.10
C GLY A 100 -6.72 -17.67 8.65
N TYR A 101 -6.63 -16.42 8.19
CA TYR A 101 -6.87 -16.09 6.78
C TYR A 101 -5.69 -16.52 5.89
N ILE A 102 -6.03 -17.07 4.73
CA ILE A 102 -5.11 -17.32 3.62
C ILE A 102 -5.20 -16.11 2.69
N LEU A 103 -4.08 -15.39 2.55
CA LEU A 103 -3.98 -14.21 1.68
C LEU A 103 -3.56 -14.62 0.27
N TYR A 104 -4.26 -14.11 -0.74
CA TYR A 104 -3.98 -14.38 -2.17
C TYR A 104 -3.85 -13.10 -3.00
#